data_AF-A0A3D1VG53-F1
#
_entry.id   AF-A0A3D1VG53-F1
#
_cell.length_a   1.000
_cell.length_b   1.000
_cell.length_c   1.000
_cell.angle_alpha   90.00
_cell.angle_beta   90.00
_cell.angle_gamma   90.00
#
_symmetry.space_group_name_H-M   'P 1'
#
loop_
_entity.id
_entity.type
_entity.pdbx_description
1 polymer ?
#
loop_
_entity_poly.entity_id
_entity_poly.type
_entity_poly.pdbx_seq_one_letter_code
_entity_poly.pdbx_strand_id
1 'polypeptide(L)'
;MEDCGINRNSFYYHFQDLPQLLETVIIESADEIISRIPESFSLEEGLTTVLERLVENKRAIRNIWASPDRAFYEQNLMRVCNYVVSRYIACRSVDLLRTLPEEELALLVDFCQCELFGQVTNWLNQNMVYDIVAHVQALCRLFEGSIAQALEAAPMEA
;
A
#
# COMPACT_ATOMS: atom_id res chain seq x y z
N MET A 1 -19.94 15.68 17.98
CA MET A 1 -20.49 16.41 16.81
C MET A 1 -20.33 17.93 16.93
N GLU A 2 -19.73 18.45 18.00
CA GLU A 2 -19.32 19.87 18.10
C GLU A 2 -17.86 20.11 17.68
N ASP A 3 -17.06 19.06 17.43
CA ASP A 3 -15.60 19.20 17.26
C ASP A 3 -15.15 19.83 15.92
N CYS A 4 -16.01 19.90 14.90
CA CYS A 4 -15.61 20.42 13.57
C CYS A 4 -16.21 21.79 13.21
N GLY A 5 -17.13 22.35 14.01
CA GLY A 5 -17.70 23.68 13.75
C GLY A 5 -18.53 23.82 12.46
N ILE A 6 -18.88 22.72 11.78
CA ILE A 6 -19.62 22.73 10.51
C ILE A 6 -21.11 22.47 10.75
N ASN A 7 -21.97 23.35 10.22
CA ASN A 7 -23.42 23.18 10.20
C ASN A 7 -23.82 21.92 9.39
N ARG A 8 -24.77 21.12 9.89
CA ARG A 8 -25.39 19.96 9.19
C ARG A 8 -25.74 20.27 7.73
N ASN A 9 -26.26 21.45 7.42
CA ASN A 9 -26.60 21.87 6.07
C ASN A 9 -25.36 21.98 5.17
N SER A 10 -24.23 22.45 5.68
CA SER A 10 -22.97 22.55 4.93
C SER A 10 -22.31 21.17 4.72
N PHE A 11 -22.55 20.20 5.60
CA PHE A 11 -22.11 18.81 5.40
C PHE A 11 -22.79 18.17 4.18
N TYR A 12 -24.12 18.30 4.08
CA TYR A 12 -24.90 17.76 2.96
C TYR A 12 -24.69 18.49 1.63
N TYR A 13 -24.09 19.69 1.64
CA TYR A 13 -23.72 20.40 0.41
C TYR A 13 -22.52 19.77 -0.32
N HIS A 14 -21.65 19.04 0.40
CA HIS A 14 -20.45 18.42 -0.15
C HIS A 14 -20.51 16.90 -0.21
N PHE A 15 -21.32 16.25 0.63
CA PHE A 15 -21.44 14.79 0.70
C PHE A 15 -22.91 14.38 0.81
N GLN A 16 -23.38 13.52 -0.10
CA GLN A 16 -24.75 12.99 -0.07
C GLN A 16 -25.00 12.15 1.19
N ASP A 17 -23.97 11.49 1.71
CA ASP A 17 -24.01 10.70 2.95
C ASP A 17 -22.60 10.45 3.55
N LEU A 18 -22.56 9.81 4.72
CA LEU A 18 -21.33 9.48 5.45
C LEU A 18 -20.39 8.51 4.68
N PRO A 19 -20.90 7.51 3.92
CA PRO A 19 -20.09 6.69 3.01
C PRO A 19 -19.31 7.51 1.98
N GLN A 20 -19.92 8.46 1.27
CA GLN A 20 -19.22 9.25 0.25
C GLN A 20 -18.07 10.09 0.84
N LEU A 21 -18.26 10.65 2.03
CA LEU A 21 -17.19 11.34 2.74
C LEU A 21 -16.05 10.38 3.10
N LEU A 22 -16.39 9.19 3.57
CA LEU A 22 -15.42 8.17 3.93
C LEU A 22 -14.60 7.74 2.69
N GLU A 23 -15.25 7.53 1.56
CA GLU A 23 -14.58 7.21 0.29
C GLU A 23 -13.59 8.30 -0.11
N THR A 24 -14.00 9.57 -0.01
CA THR A 24 -13.15 10.72 -0.34
C THR A 24 -11.91 10.77 0.55
N VAL A 25 -12.07 10.61 1.87
CA VAL A 25 -10.96 10.58 2.82
C VAL A 25 -9.99 9.43 2.54
N ILE A 26 -10.51 8.26 2.14
CA ILE A 26 -9.70 7.10 1.79
C ILE A 26 -8.87 7.37 0.53
N ILE A 27 -9.49 7.93 -0.52
CA ILE A 27 -8.82 8.28 -1.78
C ILE A 27 -7.71 9.30 -1.51
N GLU A 28 -8.03 10.40 -0.81
CA GLU A 28 -7.07 11.46 -0.50
C GLU A 28 -5.88 10.92 0.32
N SER A 29 -6.15 10.04 1.30
CA SER A 29 -5.09 9.40 2.10
C SER A 29 -4.20 8.51 1.24
N ALA A 30 -4.80 7.74 0.33
CA ALA A 30 -4.06 6.88 -0.59
C ALA A 30 -3.20 7.69 -1.57
N ASP A 31 -3.74 8.78 -2.13
CA ASP A 31 -3.01 9.66 -3.04
C ASP A 31 -1.88 10.42 -2.32
N GLU A 32 -2.09 10.83 -1.07
CA GLU A 32 -1.04 11.44 -0.26
C GLU A 32 0.12 10.45 -0.02
N ILE A 33 -0.18 9.20 0.34
CA ILE A 33 0.83 8.14 0.51
C ILE A 33 1.61 7.96 -0.80
N ILE A 34 0.89 7.82 -1.91
CA ILE A 34 1.46 7.66 -3.24
C ILE A 34 2.40 8.83 -3.60
N SER A 35 2.00 10.07 -3.31
CA SER A 35 2.77 11.27 -3.64
C SER A 35 4.11 11.41 -2.89
N ARG A 36 4.25 10.71 -1.76
CA ARG A 36 5.46 10.74 -0.91
C ARG A 36 6.47 9.66 -1.26
N ILE A 37 6.11 8.72 -2.13
CA ILE A 37 7.03 7.67 -2.58
C ILE A 37 8.10 8.33 -3.47
N PRO A 38 9.39 8.17 -3.17
CA PRO A 38 10.46 8.76 -3.96
C PRO A 38 10.45 8.27 -5.40
N GLU A 39 11.09 9.01 -6.31
CA GLU A 39 11.26 8.53 -7.69
C GLU A 39 12.13 7.27 -7.78
N SER A 40 13.05 7.08 -6.84
CA SER A 40 13.91 5.90 -6.70
C SER A 40 14.10 5.56 -5.23
N PHE A 41 13.93 4.29 -4.88
CA PHE A 41 14.00 3.78 -3.52
C PHE A 41 14.30 2.27 -3.52
N SER A 42 14.88 1.76 -2.43
CA SER A 42 14.89 0.33 -2.13
C SER A 42 13.52 -0.15 -1.64
N LEU A 43 13.19 -1.44 -1.81
CA LEU A 43 11.90 -1.97 -1.35
C LEU A 43 11.63 -1.62 0.11
N GLU A 44 12.64 -1.76 0.97
CA GLU A 44 12.55 -1.45 2.39
C GLU A 44 12.17 0.03 2.64
N GLU A 45 12.79 0.98 1.94
CA GLU A 45 12.48 2.42 2.07
C GLU A 45 11.05 2.75 1.63
N GLY A 46 10.62 2.19 0.49
CA GLY A 46 9.27 2.41 -0.04
C GLY A 46 8.19 1.84 0.87
N LEU A 47 8.38 0.60 1.33
CA LEU A 47 7.47 -0.04 2.27
C LEU A 47 7.44 0.69 3.62
N THR A 48 8.61 1.08 4.14
CA THR A 48 8.71 1.84 5.40
C THR A 48 7.92 3.15 5.30
N THR A 49 8.10 3.91 4.22
CA THR A 49 7.39 5.18 3.98
C THR A 49 5.87 5.01 4.02
N VAL A 50 5.35 3.96 3.37
CA VAL A 50 3.91 3.65 3.35
C VAL A 50 3.41 3.26 4.75
N LEU A 51 4.15 2.37 5.43
CA LEU A 51 3.75 1.84 6.73
C LEU A 51 3.78 2.89 7.83
N GLU A 52 4.77 3.79 7.84
CA GLU A 52 4.83 4.90 8.79
C GLU A 52 3.58 5.79 8.69
N ARG A 53 3.11 6.09 7.47
CA ARG A 53 1.86 6.85 7.25
C ARG A 53 0.61 6.11 7.72
N LEU A 54 0.56 4.79 7.53
CA LEU A 54 -0.53 3.97 8.07
C LEU A 54 -0.51 3.99 9.61
N VAL A 55 0.68 3.97 10.23
CA VAL A 55 0.84 4.04 11.69
C VAL A 55 0.44 5.40 12.25
N GLU A 56 0.80 6.50 11.58
CA GLU A 56 0.37 7.87 11.95
C GLU A 56 -1.15 8.00 11.98
N ASN A 57 -1.83 7.33 11.05
CA ASN A 57 -3.29 7.36 10.88
C ASN A 57 -4.01 6.16 11.52
N LYS A 58 -3.33 5.36 12.35
CA LYS A 58 -3.82 4.06 12.85
C LYS A 58 -5.21 4.11 13.48
N ARG A 59 -5.57 5.20 14.16
CA ARG A 59 -6.89 5.33 14.81
C ARG A 59 -8.02 5.46 13.79
N ALA A 60 -7.82 6.29 12.76
CA ALA A 60 -8.79 6.45 11.68
C ALA A 60 -8.92 5.14 10.90
N ILE A 61 -7.78 4.56 10.51
CA ILE A 61 -7.73 3.28 9.79
C ILE A 61 -8.43 2.16 10.56
N ARG A 62 -8.23 2.06 11.88
CA ARG A 62 -8.96 1.07 12.71
C ARG A 62 -10.47 1.22 12.61
N ASN A 63 -10.97 2.45 12.71
CA ASN A 63 -12.40 2.72 12.68
C ASN A 63 -12.99 2.37 11.31
N ILE A 64 -12.25 2.65 10.23
CA ILE A 64 -12.64 2.31 8.87
C ILE A 64 -12.63 0.78 8.68
N TRP A 65 -11.58 0.10 9.17
CA TRP A 65 -11.44 -1.36 9.07
C TRP A 65 -12.53 -2.12 9.82
N ALA A 66 -13.04 -1.55 10.91
CA ALA A 66 -14.16 -2.07 11.68
C ALA A 66 -15.54 -1.74 11.08
N SER A 67 -15.59 -0.90 10.03
CA SER A 67 -16.84 -0.54 9.34
C SER A 67 -17.42 -1.74 8.58
N PRO A 68 -18.75 -1.91 8.54
CA PRO A 68 -19.40 -2.92 7.70
C PRO A 68 -19.08 -2.77 6.21
N ASP A 69 -18.74 -1.55 5.77
CA ASP A 69 -18.46 -1.21 4.37
C ASP A 69 -16.96 -0.99 4.11
N ARG A 70 -16.13 -1.93 4.57
CA ARG A 70 -14.67 -1.85 4.40
C ARG A 70 -14.19 -2.26 3.00
N ALA A 71 -15.08 -2.75 2.13
CA ALA A 71 -14.71 -3.21 0.79
C ALA A 71 -14.04 -2.12 -0.04
N PHE A 72 -14.56 -0.88 0.03
CA PHE A 72 -13.97 0.27 -0.64
C PHE A 72 -12.57 0.60 -0.11
N TYR A 73 -12.37 0.47 1.21
CA TYR A 73 -11.07 0.65 1.84
C TYR A 73 -10.06 -0.42 1.39
N GLU A 74 -10.47 -1.70 1.37
CA GLU A 74 -9.63 -2.81 0.90
C GLU A 74 -9.19 -2.61 -0.56
N GLN A 75 -10.07 -2.14 -1.45
CA GLN A 75 -9.73 -1.81 -2.84
C GLN A 75 -8.68 -0.70 -2.94
N ASN A 76 -8.84 0.38 -2.15
CA ASN A 76 -7.86 1.47 -2.15
C ASN A 76 -6.53 1.07 -1.52
N LEU A 77 -6.55 0.22 -0.48
CA LEU A 77 -5.34 -0.35 0.08
C LEU A 77 -4.60 -1.20 -0.96
N MET A 78 -5.31 -2.04 -1.72
CA MET A 78 -4.72 -2.81 -2.81
C MET A 78 -4.14 -1.89 -3.90
N ARG A 79 -4.83 -0.80 -4.26
CA ARG A 79 -4.31 0.22 -5.20
C ARG A 79 -2.98 0.80 -4.75
N VAL A 80 -2.85 1.15 -3.47
CA VAL A 80 -1.59 1.65 -2.90
C VAL A 80 -0.51 0.56 -2.95
N CYS A 81 -0.83 -0.69 -2.58
CA CYS A 81 0.12 -1.79 -2.64
C CYS A 81 0.65 -2.01 -4.06
N ASN A 82 -0.26 -2.05 -5.05
CA ASN A 82 0.07 -2.17 -6.46
C ASN A 82 1.03 -1.05 -6.91
N TYR A 83 0.71 0.19 -6.56
CA TYR A 83 1.51 1.36 -6.97
C TYR A 83 2.94 1.26 -6.43
N VAL A 84 3.10 1.01 -5.13
CA VAL A 84 4.40 0.94 -4.47
C VAL A 84 5.27 -0.15 -5.08
N VAL A 85 4.70 -1.34 -5.27
CA VAL A 85 5.39 -2.50 -5.82
C VAL A 85 5.76 -2.30 -7.29
N SER A 86 4.82 -1.81 -8.09
CA SER A 86 5.06 -1.52 -9.52
C SER A 86 6.17 -0.50 -9.69
N ARG A 87 6.16 0.58 -8.87
CA ARG A 87 7.22 1.59 -8.87
C ARG A 87 8.56 1.00 -8.45
N TYR A 88 8.61 0.21 -7.38
CA TYR A 88 9.85 -0.44 -6.95
C TYR A 88 10.45 -1.32 -8.06
N ILE A 89 9.63 -2.18 -8.68
CA ILE A 89 10.05 -3.07 -9.76
C ILE A 89 10.52 -2.25 -10.96
N ALA A 90 9.80 -1.18 -11.34
CA ALA A 90 10.19 -0.29 -12.44
C ALA A 90 11.48 0.51 -12.15
N CYS A 91 11.78 0.87 -10.89
CA CYS A 91 13.04 1.54 -10.56
C CYS A 91 14.22 0.57 -10.61
N ARG A 92 14.03 -0.66 -10.15
CA ARG A 92 15.04 -1.73 -10.24
C ARG A 92 15.18 -2.30 -11.66
N SER A 93 14.19 -2.04 -12.52
CA SER A 93 14.19 -2.55 -13.89
C SER A 93 15.21 -1.88 -14.80
N VAL A 94 15.61 -0.66 -14.48
CA VAL A 94 16.62 0.07 -15.25
C VAL A 94 18.00 -0.60 -15.15
N ASP A 95 18.32 -1.23 -14.02
CA ASP A 95 19.61 -1.87 -13.77
C ASP A 95 19.61 -3.41 -13.95
N LEU A 96 18.48 -4.10 -13.74
CA LEU A 96 18.37 -5.58 -13.76
C LEU A 96 17.49 -6.17 -14.88
N LEU A 97 16.61 -5.39 -15.51
CA LEU A 97 15.49 -5.90 -16.33
C LEU A 97 15.52 -5.49 -17.80
N ARG A 98 16.68 -5.21 -18.39
CA ARG A 98 16.76 -5.10 -19.87
C ARG A 98 16.48 -6.45 -20.59
N THR A 99 16.07 -7.50 -19.87
CA THR A 99 16.01 -8.89 -20.35
C THR A 99 14.74 -9.68 -19.98
N LEU A 100 13.77 -9.17 -19.21
CA LEU A 100 12.56 -9.95 -18.89
C LEU A 100 11.32 -9.56 -19.69
N PRO A 101 10.50 -10.53 -20.09
CA PRO A 101 9.22 -10.25 -20.74
C PRO A 101 8.22 -9.59 -19.78
N GLU A 102 7.22 -8.93 -20.35
CA GLU A 102 6.20 -8.16 -19.62
C GLU A 102 5.33 -9.05 -18.70
N GLU A 103 5.14 -10.31 -19.07
CA GLU A 103 4.33 -11.28 -18.31
C GLU A 103 4.98 -11.63 -16.96
N GLU A 104 6.29 -11.89 -16.95
CA GLU A 104 7.06 -12.20 -15.74
C GLU A 104 7.13 -10.99 -14.80
N LEU A 105 7.23 -9.78 -15.37
CA LEU A 105 7.15 -8.54 -14.62
C LEU A 105 5.79 -8.37 -13.95
N ALA A 106 4.71 -8.64 -14.67
CA ALA A 106 3.36 -8.59 -14.11
C ALA A 106 3.17 -9.62 -12.99
N LEU A 107 3.67 -10.85 -13.17
CA LEU A 107 3.64 -11.89 -12.14
C LEU A 107 4.40 -11.48 -10.87
N LEU A 108 5.55 -10.84 -11.01
CA LEU A 108 6.32 -10.36 -9.86
C LEU A 108 5.60 -9.23 -9.13
N VAL A 109 4.99 -8.29 -9.88
CA VAL A 109 4.13 -7.24 -9.30
C VAL A 109 2.99 -7.88 -8.53
N ASP A 110 2.30 -8.85 -9.12
CA ASP A 110 1.18 -9.57 -8.50
C ASP A 110 1.58 -10.28 -7.21
N PHE A 111 2.69 -10.99 -7.22
CA PHE A 111 3.22 -11.65 -6.03
C PHE A 111 3.52 -10.65 -4.91
N CYS A 112 4.30 -9.61 -5.21
CA CYS A 112 4.74 -8.64 -4.21
C CYS A 112 3.58 -7.78 -3.68
N GLN A 113 2.60 -7.41 -4.51
CA GLN A 113 1.44 -6.65 -4.04
C GLN A 113 0.54 -7.49 -3.13
N CYS A 114 0.36 -8.79 -3.44
CA CYS A 114 -0.41 -9.70 -2.59
C CYS A 114 0.25 -9.89 -1.23
N GLU A 115 1.56 -10.06 -1.20
CA GLU A 115 2.32 -10.18 0.05
C GLU A 115 2.19 -8.92 0.91
N LEU A 116 2.42 -7.74 0.33
CA LEU A 116 2.29 -6.47 1.06
C LEU A 116 0.88 -6.28 1.62
N PHE A 117 -0.15 -6.50 0.78
CA PHE A 117 -1.54 -6.41 1.19
C PHE A 117 -1.84 -7.40 2.32
N GLY A 118 -1.35 -8.64 2.22
CA GLY A 118 -1.47 -9.66 3.26
C GLY A 118 -0.85 -9.23 4.59
N GLN A 119 0.34 -8.63 4.58
CA GLN A 119 1.01 -8.16 5.80
C GLN A 119 0.23 -7.02 6.47
N VAL A 120 -0.23 -6.03 5.71
CA VAL A 120 -1.01 -4.90 6.26
C VAL A 120 -2.36 -5.38 6.80
N THR A 121 -3.08 -6.21 6.05
CA THR A 121 -4.39 -6.72 6.50
C THR A 121 -4.27 -7.63 7.71
N ASN A 122 -3.25 -8.48 7.79
CA ASN A 122 -2.96 -9.30 8.97
C ASN A 122 -2.69 -8.41 10.20
N TRP A 123 -1.89 -7.35 10.05
CA TRP A 123 -1.64 -6.39 11.12
C TRP A 123 -2.92 -5.69 11.61
N LEU A 124 -3.78 -5.27 10.68
CA LEU A 124 -5.09 -4.67 10.98
C LEU A 124 -6.00 -5.65 11.73
N ASN A 125 -6.06 -6.90 11.27
CA ASN A 125 -6.86 -7.97 11.89
C ASN A 125 -6.38 -8.34 13.31
N GLN A 126 -5.09 -8.15 13.59
CA GLN A 126 -4.52 -8.32 14.92
C GLN A 126 -4.63 -7.06 15.79
N ASN A 127 -5.52 -6.11 15.44
CA ASN A 127 -5.70 -4.85 16.16
C ASN A 127 -4.44 -3.95 16.20
N MET A 128 -3.50 -4.16 15.27
CA MET A 128 -2.27 -3.39 15.15
C MET A 128 -1.38 -3.44 16.41
N VAL A 129 -1.27 -4.62 17.03
CA VAL A 129 -0.61 -4.82 18.34
C VAL A 129 0.93 -4.83 18.26
N TYR A 130 1.48 -5.02 17.07
CA TYR A 130 2.92 -5.08 16.85
C TYR A 130 3.41 -3.95 15.93
N ASP A 131 4.72 -3.73 15.94
CA ASP A 131 5.40 -2.78 15.06
C ASP A 131 5.49 -3.35 13.64
N ILE A 132 4.57 -2.90 12.78
CA ILE A 132 4.51 -3.36 11.38
C ILE A 132 5.71 -2.90 10.56
N VAL A 133 6.30 -1.76 10.89
CA VAL A 133 7.48 -1.24 10.17
C VAL A 133 8.65 -2.17 10.45
N ALA A 134 8.94 -2.45 11.72
CA ALA A 134 10.01 -3.37 12.10
C ALA A 134 9.80 -4.79 11.56
N HIS A 135 8.54 -5.25 11.54
CA HIS A 135 8.16 -6.55 10.98
C HIS A 135 8.44 -6.65 9.48
N VAL A 136 8.01 -5.67 8.69
CA VAL A 136 8.24 -5.67 7.23
C VAL A 136 9.71 -5.45 6.89
N GLN A 137 10.43 -4.62 7.64
CA GLN A 137 11.89 -4.49 7.48
C GLN A 137 12.60 -5.83 7.73
N ALA A 138 12.16 -6.61 8.73
CA ALA A 138 12.70 -7.94 8.98
C ALA A 138 12.39 -8.91 7.83
N LEU A 139 11.19 -8.85 7.25
CA LEU A 139 10.83 -9.63 6.06
C LEU A 139 11.70 -9.23 4.85
N CYS A 140 11.90 -7.95 4.59
CA CYS A 140 12.78 -7.47 3.52
C CYS A 140 14.19 -8.02 3.65
N ARG A 141 14.75 -8.06 4.87
CA ARG A 141 16.07 -8.66 5.12
C ARG A 141 16.08 -10.18 4.94
N LEU A 142 15.04 -10.89 5.35
CA LEU A 142 14.94 -12.35 5.19
C LEU A 142 14.87 -12.76 3.71
N PHE A 143 14.22 -11.95 2.89
CA PHE A 143 14.04 -12.19 1.46
C PHE A 143 14.95 -11.31 0.59
N GLU A 144 16.00 -10.73 1.18
CA GLU A 144 16.96 -9.92 0.44
C GLU A 144 17.60 -10.77 -0.68
N GLY A 145 17.65 -10.23 -1.89
CA GLY A 145 18.15 -10.94 -3.06
C GLY A 145 17.21 -12.02 -3.63
N SER A 146 16.11 -12.38 -2.96
CA SER A 146 15.16 -13.39 -3.48
C SER A 146 14.49 -12.93 -4.77
N ILE A 147 14.16 -11.63 -4.88
CA ILE A 147 13.64 -11.05 -6.12
C ILE A 147 14.71 -11.16 -7.22
N ALA A 148 15.95 -10.74 -6.95
CA ALA A 148 17.03 -10.85 -7.93
C ALA A 148 17.26 -12.30 -8.41
N GLN A 149 17.23 -13.26 -7.48
CA GLN A 149 17.33 -14.67 -7.81
C GLN A 149 16.14 -15.18 -8.66
N ALA A 150 14.92 -14.75 -8.36
CA ALA A 150 13.75 -15.08 -9.17
C ALA A 150 13.86 -14.51 -10.60
N LEU A 151 14.42 -13.29 -10.72
CA LEU A 151 14.70 -12.66 -12.01
C LEU A 151 15.80 -13.40 -12.80
N GLU A 152 16.84 -13.92 -12.13
CA GLU A 152 17.89 -14.72 -12.77
C GLU A 152 17.43 -16.11 -13.21
N ALA A 153 16.47 -16.70 -12.50
CA ALA A 153 15.92 -18.02 -12.80
C ALA A 153 14.89 -18.01 -13.93
N ALA A 154 14.37 -16.84 -14.30
CA ALA A 154 13.42 -16.70 -15.38
C ALA A 154 14.10 -17.07 -16.71
N PRO A 155 13.45 -17.92 -17.55
CA PRO A 155 14.03 -18.34 -18.80
C PRO A 155 14.27 -17.13 -19.69
N MET A 156 15.52 -16.90 -20.10
CA MET A 156 15.79 -15.96 -21.19
C MET A 156 15.16 -16.54 -22.47
N GLU A 157 14.26 -15.78 -23.09
CA GLU A 157 13.80 -16.11 -24.44
C GLU A 157 15.00 -16.21 -25.38
N ALA A 158 15.02 -17.29 -26.17
CA ALA A 158 16.06 -17.61 -27.16
C ALA A 158 15.85 -16.86 -28.48
#